data_AF-A0A9E4QZE7-F1
#
_entry.id   AF-A0A9E4QZE7-F1
#
_cell.length_a   1.000
_cell.length_b   1.000
_cell.length_c   1.000
_cell.angle_alpha   90.00
_cell.angle_beta   90.00
_cell.angle_gamma   90.00
#
_symmetry.space_group_name_H-M   'P 1'
#
loop_
_entity.id
_entity.type
_entity.pdbx_description
1 polymer ?
#
loop_
_entity_poly.entity_id
_entity_poly.type
_entity_poly.pdbx_seq_one_letter_code
_entity_poly.pdbx_strand_id
1 'polypeptide(L)' 'AGGTLDDIVTMTVFIKDMQYGTQFTQIRKEFFSRGFPCSALIGIDSLARPEMMVEVQAIAVLDA' A
#
# COMPACT_ATOMS: atom_id res chain seq x y z
N ALA A 1 -10.09 4.75 16.20
CA ALA A 1 -8.72 4.21 16.20
C ALA A 1 -7.77 5.38 16.04
N GLY A 2 -6.81 5.58 16.96
CA GLY A 2 -5.90 6.73 17.01
C GLY A 2 -4.54 6.48 16.35
N GLY A 3 -4.49 5.55 15.39
CA GLY A 3 -3.24 5.14 14.74
C GLY A 3 -2.77 6.07 13.63
N THR A 4 -1.55 5.80 13.18
CA THR A 4 -0.80 6.52 12.14
C THR A 4 -0.28 5.53 11.10
N LEU A 5 0.34 6.03 10.03
CA LEU A 5 0.98 5.17 9.02
C LEU A 5 2.12 4.32 9.59
N ASP A 6 2.75 4.78 10.68
CA ASP A 6 3.85 4.05 11.33
C ASP A 6 3.35 2.78 12.07
N ASP A 7 2.05 2.68 12.34
CA ASP A 7 1.45 1.50 12.99
C ASP A 7 1.15 0.37 12.01
N ILE A 8 1.26 0.62 10.69
CA ILE A 8 1.03 -0.39 9.66
C ILE A 8 2.16 -1.41 9.72
N VAL A 9 1.80 -2.68 9.91
CA VAL A 9 2.76 -3.80 9.95
C VAL A 9 2.82 -4.59 8.66
N THR A 10 1.73 -4.61 7.87
CA THR A 10 1.71 -5.24 6.56
C THR A 10 0.71 -4.55 5.62
N MET A 11 1.02 -4.59 4.33
CA MET A 11 0.11 -4.16 3.27
C MET A 11 0.09 -5.12 2.08
N THR A 12 -1.09 -5.25 1.49
CA THR A 12 -1.30 -5.88 0.18
C THR A 12 -1.73 -4.81 -0.80
N VAL A 13 -1.01 -4.69 -1.90
CA VAL A 13 -1.21 -3.67 -2.92
C VAL A 13 -1.64 -4.35 -4.21
N PHE A 14 -2.80 -3.96 -4.70
CA PHE A 14 -3.34 -4.41 -5.97
C PHE A 14 -3.18 -3.29 -6.99
N ILE A 15 -2.49 -3.56 -8.10
CA ILE A 15 -2.24 -2.58 -9.15
C ILE A 15 -2.69 -3.11 -10.50
N LYS A 16 -3.44 -2.29 -11.24
CA LYS A 16 -3.94 -2.68 -12.57
C LYS A 16 -2.85 -2.71 -13.63
N ASP A 17 -1.91 -1.77 -13.53
CA ASP A 17 -0.82 -1.64 -14.47
C ASP A 17 0.53 -1.67 -13.75
N MET A 18 1.23 -2.79 -13.91
CA MET A 18 2.48 -3.06 -13.22
C MET A 18 3.63 -2.14 -13.66
N GLN A 19 3.51 -1.44 -14.79
CA GLN A 19 4.52 -0.47 -15.20
C GLN A 19 4.71 0.65 -14.15
N TYR A 20 3.67 0.94 -13.37
CA TYR A 20 3.71 1.93 -12.30
C TYR A 20 4.20 1.37 -10.96
N GLY A 21 4.52 0.08 -10.84
CA GLY A 21 4.92 -0.57 -9.59
C GLY A 21 6.17 0.05 -8.95
N THR A 22 7.17 0.37 -9.79
CA THR A 22 8.38 1.08 -9.34
C THR A 22 8.04 2.47 -8.83
N GLN A 23 7.21 3.23 -9.56
CA GLN A 23 6.78 4.56 -9.17
C GLN A 23 6.02 4.54 -7.84
N PHE A 24 5.10 3.60 -7.67
CA PHE A 24 4.37 3.40 -6.42
C PHE A 24 5.34 3.14 -5.25
N THR A 25 6.34 2.29 -5.44
CA THR A 25 7.36 1.99 -4.41
C THR A 25 8.20 3.22 -4.07
N GLN A 26 8.51 4.11 -5.02
CA GLN A 26 9.21 5.36 -4.72
C GLN A 26 8.35 6.33 -3.92
N ILE A 27 7.09 6.51 -4.32
CA ILE A 27 6.15 7.41 -3.62
C ILE A 27 5.96 6.98 -2.16
N ARG A 28 5.98 5.68 -1.86
CA ARG A 28 5.91 5.19 -0.47
C ARG A 28 6.99 5.76 0.44
N LYS A 29 8.16 6.16 -0.08
CA LYS A 29 9.23 6.79 0.70
C LYS A 29 8.84 8.15 1.26
N GLU A 30 7.89 8.83 0.62
CA GLU A 30 7.38 10.13 1.08
C GLU A 30 6.46 9.97 2.30
N PHE A 31 5.86 8.79 2.47
CA PHE A 31 4.88 8.50 3.52
C PHE A 31 5.46 7.70 4.69
N PHE A 32 6.33 6.72 4.42
CA PHE A 32 6.89 5.84 5.43
C PHE A 32 8.28 6.30 5.86
N SER A 33 8.35 7.02 6.98
CA SER A 33 9.59 7.61 7.50
C SER A 33 10.48 6.62 8.27
N ARG A 34 9.88 5.58 8.89
CA ARG A 34 10.59 4.60 9.73
C ARG A 34 11.00 3.31 9.00
N GLY A 35 10.79 3.27 7.68
CA GLY A 35 10.97 2.09 6.85
C GLY A 35 9.65 1.49 6.37
N PHE A 36 9.72 0.57 5.42
CA PHE A 36 8.51 -0.01 4.83
C PHE A 36 7.95 -1.16 5.66
N PRO A 37 6.62 -1.24 5.82
CA PRO A 37 5.99 -2.46 6.30
C PRO A 37 6.22 -3.62 5.33
N CYS A 38 5.96 -4.84 5.80
CA CYS A 38 5.86 -6.00 4.92
C CYS A 38 4.87 -5.70 3.79
N SER A 39 5.19 -6.09 2.56
CA SER A 39 4.44 -5.66 1.39
C SER A 39 4.41 -6.73 0.31
N ALA A 40 3.22 -6.95 -0.25
CA ALA A 40 3.03 -7.65 -1.51
C ALA A 40 2.45 -6.68 -2.55
N LEU A 41 3.11 -6.55 -3.71
CA LEU A 41 2.60 -5.79 -4.86
C LEU A 41 2.15 -6.78 -5.93
N ILE A 42 0.87 -6.79 -6.23
CA ILE A 42 0.22 -7.82 -7.05
C ILE A 42 -0.46 -7.15 -8.24
N GLY A 43 -0.12 -7.62 -9.45
CA GLY A 43 -0.78 -7.22 -10.68
C GLY A 43 -2.16 -7.88 -10.78
N ILE A 44 -3.18 -7.11 -11.13
CA ILE A 44 -4.57 -7.58 -11.25
C ILE A 44 -5.21 -7.04 -12.53
N ASP A 45 -6.29 -7.67 -12.99
CA ASP A 45 -7.01 -7.25 -14.20
C ASP A 45 -7.90 -6.01 -13.95
N SER A 46 -8.60 -5.98 -12.82
CA SER A 46 -9.59 -4.94 -12.53
C SER A 46 -9.78 -4.70 -11.03
N LEU A 47 -10.04 -3.44 -10.67
CA LEU A 47 -10.49 -3.02 -9.34
C LEU A 47 -12.00 -2.80 -9.32
N ALA A 48 -12.56 -2.52 -8.13
CA ALA A 48 -13.98 -2.31 -7.92
C ALA A 48 -14.59 -1.18 -8.79
N ARG A 49 -13.77 -0.19 -9.17
CA ARG A 49 -14.18 0.87 -10.11
C ARG A 49 -13.20 0.98 -11.28
N PRO A 50 -13.68 1.17 -12.53
CA PRO A 50 -12.82 1.20 -13.72
C PRO A 50 -11.72 2.26 -13.69
N GLU A 51 -11.97 3.40 -13.03
CA GLU A 51 -11.05 4.54 -12.91
C GLU A 51 -9.96 4.35 -11.85
N MET A 52 -10.07 3.33 -11.00
CA MET A 52 -9.04 3.05 -9.99
C MET A 52 -7.81 2.42 -10.63
N MET A 53 -6.63 2.91 -10.25
CA MET A 53 -5.34 2.38 -10.73
C MET A 53 -4.66 1.46 -9.70
N VAL A 54 -4.89 1.72 -8.41
CA VAL A 54 -4.28 1.02 -7.28
C VAL A 54 -5.24 0.94 -6.10
N GLU A 55 -5.19 -0.16 -5.36
CA GLU A 55 -5.86 -0.33 -4.08
C GLU A 55 -4.87 -0.90 -3.06
N VAL A 56 -4.96 -0.43 -1.82
CA VAL A 56 -4.08 -0.85 -0.72
C VAL A 56 -4.91 -1.31 0.46
N GLN A 57 -4.76 -2.58 0.83
CA GLN A 57 -5.28 -3.12 2.08
C GLN A 57 -4.13 -3.19 3.10
N ALA A 58 -4.32 -2.58 4.27
CA ALA A 58 -3.30 -2.52 5.32
C ALA A 58 -3.82 -3.14 6.63
N ILE A 59 -2.91 -3.70 7.41
CA ILE A 59 -3.13 -4.12 8.80
C ILE A 59 -2.22 -3.28 9.68
N ALA A 60 -2.80 -2.66 10.72
CA ALA A 60 -2.08 -1.88 11.72
C ALA A 60 -2.25 -2.48 13.11
N VAL A 61 -1.23 -2.37 13.94
CA VAL A 61 -1.24 -2.79 15.35
C VAL A 61 -1.09 -1.54 16.20
N LEU A 62 -2.05 -1.30 17.08
CA LEU A 62 -2.02 -0.18 18.02
C LEU A 62 -1.71 -0.72 19.42
N ASP A 63 -0.90 0.03 20.16
CA ASP A 63 -0.76 -0.19 21.59
C ASP A 63 -2.09 0.06 22.31
N ALA A 64 -2.29 -0.62 23.44
CA ALA A 64 -3.52 -0.60 24.22
C ALA A 64 -3.73 0.72 24.99
#